data_AF-A0A926MAP9-F1
#
_entry.id   AF-A0A926MAP9-F1
#
_cell.length_a   1.000
_cell.length_b   1.000
_cell.length_c   1.000
_cell.angle_alpha   90.00
_cell.angle_beta   90.00
_cell.angle_gamma   90.00
#
_symmetry.space_group_name_H-M   'P 1'
#
loop_
_entity.id
_entity.type
_entity.pdbx_description
1 polymer ?
#
loop_
_entity_poly.entity_id
_entity_poly.type
_entity_poly.pdbx_seq_one_letter_code
_entity_poly.pdbx_strand_id
1 'polypeptide(L)'
;MKKYKAIYADPPWRFKNFSEKGEGRNAISHYDCLTLADLKKLNIKRYADKDCALFMWVTDPMLDQGLDLMKCWGFEFKTVAFYWAKTNTKVDLNKLSAEKDFFTGLGYWTRANVEQCIMGTIGNPKRVGKDVKRLIIDKRREHSRKPEQTYERIEKLVQGPYLELFARKTKLNWDSWGDQVGLFDNKKEVKTRKRPSKWLETKEQLKLIS
;
A
#
# COMPACT_ATOMS: atom_id res chain seq x y z
N MET A 1 19.59 -12.16 9.66
CA MET A 1 18.29 -11.71 9.10
C MET A 1 18.57 -10.65 8.05
N LYS A 2 18.01 -10.78 6.84
CA LYS A 2 18.23 -9.85 5.73
C LYS A 2 17.72 -8.44 6.08
N LYS A 3 18.46 -7.42 5.65
CA LYS A 3 18.14 -6.00 5.82
C LYS A 3 17.82 -5.37 4.46
N TYR A 4 16.85 -4.46 4.45
CA TYR A 4 16.36 -3.82 3.23
C TYR A 4 16.60 -2.32 3.25
N LYS A 5 17.00 -1.77 2.11
CA LYS A 5 17.17 -0.33 1.92
C LYS A 5 15.88 0.35 1.49
N ALA A 6 14.92 -0.41 0.97
CA ALA A 6 13.61 0.08 0.61
C ALA A 6 12.53 -0.92 1.05
N ILE A 7 11.54 -0.42 1.77
CA ILE A 7 10.35 -1.15 2.20
C ILE A 7 9.13 -0.48 1.57
N TYR A 8 8.27 -1.27 0.96
CA TYR A 8 7.00 -0.85 0.39
C TYR A 8 5.86 -1.53 1.16
N ALA A 9 4.81 -0.79 1.51
CA ALA A 9 3.72 -1.31 2.32
C ALA A 9 2.35 -0.81 1.82
N ASP A 10 1.39 -1.72 1.80
CA ASP A 10 -0.04 -1.42 1.65
C ASP A 10 -0.81 -2.00 2.86
N PRO A 11 -0.73 -1.37 4.05
CA PRO A 11 -1.28 -1.96 5.26
C PRO A 11 -2.80 -2.19 5.12
N PRO A 12 -3.32 -3.33 5.61
CA PRO A 12 -4.74 -3.65 5.51
C PRO A 12 -5.51 -2.93 6.61
N TRP A 13 -5.68 -1.62 6.47
CA TRP A 13 -6.33 -0.74 7.45
C TRP A 13 -7.75 -1.21 7.81
N ARG A 14 -8.02 -1.48 9.09
CA ARG A 14 -9.39 -1.67 9.57
C ARG A 14 -10.07 -0.32 9.74
N PHE A 15 -10.96 -0.01 8.79
CA PHE A 15 -11.80 1.18 8.86
C PHE A 15 -13.01 0.93 9.79
N LYS A 16 -13.17 1.72 10.85
CA LYS A 16 -14.33 1.65 11.75
C LYS A 16 -15.44 2.52 11.18
N ASN A 17 -16.56 1.92 10.78
CA ASN A 17 -17.70 2.67 10.25
C ASN A 17 -18.51 3.34 11.35
N PHE A 18 -19.19 4.43 10.98
CA PHE A 18 -20.18 5.11 11.82
C PHE A 18 -21.52 4.33 11.93
N SER A 19 -21.74 3.28 11.12
CA SER A 19 -22.92 2.41 11.23
C SER A 19 -22.66 0.99 10.71
N GLU A 20 -23.41 0.01 11.23
CA GLU A 20 -23.34 -1.42 10.84
C GLU A 20 -23.67 -1.65 9.35
N LYS A 21 -24.57 -0.85 8.76
CA LYS A 21 -24.93 -0.95 7.33
C LYS A 21 -23.77 -0.64 6.38
N GLY A 22 -22.70 0.00 6.85
CA GLY A 22 -21.51 0.29 6.05
C GLY A 22 -20.54 -0.90 5.91
N GLU A 23 -20.63 -1.92 6.77
CA GLU A 23 -19.58 -2.95 6.89
C GLU A 23 -19.39 -3.78 5.61
N GLY A 24 -20.46 -4.02 4.84
CA GLY A 24 -20.38 -4.73 3.56
C GLY A 24 -19.61 -3.98 2.46
N ARG A 25 -19.34 -2.68 2.64
CA ARG A 25 -18.58 -1.83 1.71
C ARG A 25 -17.11 -1.65 2.11
N ASN A 26 -16.70 -2.21 3.24
CA ASN A 26 -15.34 -2.07 3.75
C ASN A 26 -14.38 -3.08 3.14
N ALA A 27 -13.08 -2.77 3.17
CA ALA A 27 -12.00 -3.68 2.81
C ALA A 27 -12.09 -5.05 3.52
N ILE A 28 -12.74 -5.12 4.68
CA ILE A 28 -12.96 -6.35 5.46
C ILE A 28 -13.77 -7.43 4.70
N SER A 29 -14.57 -7.03 3.70
CA SER A 29 -15.27 -7.95 2.80
C SER A 29 -14.39 -8.49 1.66
N HIS A 30 -13.13 -8.06 1.61
CA HIS A 30 -12.16 -8.45 0.57
C HIS A 30 -10.92 -9.13 1.17
N TYR A 31 -10.43 -8.71 2.34
CA TYR A 31 -9.27 -9.29 3.05
C TYR A 31 -9.34 -8.96 4.56
N ASP A 32 -8.51 -9.61 5.38
CA ASP A 32 -8.50 -9.34 6.82
C ASP A 32 -7.84 -8.00 7.08
N CYS A 33 -8.57 -7.14 7.77
CA CYS A 33 -8.05 -5.83 8.15
C CYS A 33 -7.49 -5.88 9.57
N LEU A 34 -6.36 -5.21 9.77
CA LEU A 34 -5.70 -5.05 11.06
C LEU A 34 -6.09 -3.72 11.69
N THR A 35 -6.28 -3.73 13.02
CA THR A 35 -6.38 -2.47 13.77
C THR A 35 -5.03 -1.75 13.76
N LEU A 36 -5.04 -0.43 14.00
CA LEU A 36 -3.78 0.31 14.19
C LEU A 36 -2.93 -0.30 15.32
N ALA A 37 -3.56 -0.74 16.40
CA ALA A 37 -2.86 -1.39 17.51
C ALA A 37 -2.17 -2.69 17.09
N ASP A 38 -2.79 -3.48 16.21
CA ASP A 38 -2.18 -4.71 15.70
C ASP A 38 -1.05 -4.42 14.70
N LEU A 39 -1.23 -3.41 13.83
CA LEU A 39 -0.18 -2.95 12.93
C LEU A 39 1.07 -2.44 13.69
N LYS A 40 0.87 -1.74 14.81
CA LYS A 40 1.97 -1.24 15.66
C LYS A 40 2.75 -2.36 16.37
N LYS A 41 2.14 -3.52 16.63
CA LYS A 41 2.84 -4.68 17.22
C LYS A 41 3.83 -5.32 16.24
N LEU A 42 3.71 -5.04 14.95
CA LEU A 42 4.64 -5.53 13.95
C LEU A 42 6.00 -4.84 14.10
N ASN A 43 7.04 -5.59 14.45
CA ASN A 43 8.40 -5.08 14.55
C ASN A 43 9.04 -4.92 13.16
N ILE A 44 8.54 -3.97 12.35
CA ILE A 44 9.03 -3.74 10.97
C ILE A 44 10.45 -3.18 10.96
N LYS A 45 10.82 -2.34 11.94
CA LYS A 45 12.17 -1.76 12.08
C LYS A 45 13.27 -2.82 12.01
N ARG A 46 13.00 -4.04 12.48
CA ARG A 46 13.98 -5.14 12.46
C ARG A 46 14.43 -5.49 11.04
N TYR A 47 13.63 -5.28 10.01
CA TYR A 47 13.96 -5.55 8.60
C TYR A 47 14.67 -4.39 7.92
N ALA A 48 14.60 -3.18 8.47
CA ALA A 48 15.22 -2.00 7.88
C ALA A 48 16.75 -2.00 8.06
N ASP A 49 17.45 -1.58 7.01
CA ASP A 49 18.86 -1.18 7.05
C ASP A 49 19.04 0.14 7.85
N LYS A 50 20.28 0.56 8.11
CA LYS A 50 20.58 1.83 8.80
C LYS A 50 20.14 3.05 7.99
N ASP A 51 20.15 2.93 6.66
CA ASP A 51 19.68 3.94 5.72
C ASP A 51 18.57 3.30 4.86
N CYS A 52 17.32 3.48 5.29
CA CYS A 52 16.17 2.78 4.72
C CYS A 52 15.04 3.74 4.38
N ALA A 53 14.42 3.58 3.21
CA ALA A 53 13.21 4.29 2.80
C ALA A 53 11.96 3.40 2.97
N LEU A 54 10.92 3.94 3.58
CA LEU A 54 9.58 3.34 3.62
C LEU A 54 8.67 4.09 2.66
N PHE A 55 7.94 3.34 1.83
CA PHE A 55 6.85 3.81 0.98
C PHE A 55 5.56 3.14 1.44
N MET A 56 4.58 3.90 1.93
CA MET A 56 3.37 3.35 2.54
C MET A 56 2.11 3.97 1.97
N TRP A 57 1.22 3.14 1.41
CA TRP A 57 -0.11 3.57 1.00
C TRP A 57 -1.00 3.85 2.20
N VAL A 58 -1.67 4.98 2.18
CA VAL A 58 -2.61 5.40 3.22
C VAL A 58 -3.84 6.01 2.55
N THR A 59 -5.03 5.69 3.05
CA THR A 59 -6.26 6.34 2.63
C THR A 59 -6.43 7.67 3.37
N ASP A 60 -7.03 8.68 2.74
CA ASP A 60 -7.12 10.03 3.32
C ASP A 60 -7.67 10.06 4.77
N PRO A 61 -8.73 9.31 5.11
CA PRO A 61 -9.26 9.28 6.48
C PRO A 61 -8.34 8.62 7.52
N MET A 62 -7.28 7.94 7.08
CA MET A 62 -6.33 7.22 7.92
C MET A 62 -4.95 7.90 7.91
N LEU A 63 -4.81 9.10 7.32
CA LEU A 63 -3.52 9.76 7.16
C LEU A 63 -2.79 9.97 8.50
N ASP A 64 -3.51 10.46 9.50
CA ASP A 64 -3.03 10.65 10.87
C ASP A 64 -2.49 9.33 11.47
N GLN A 65 -3.25 8.25 11.35
CA GLN A 65 -2.87 6.91 11.80
C GLN A 65 -1.71 6.33 10.99
N GLY A 66 -1.63 6.65 9.69
CA GLY A 66 -0.53 6.28 8.82
C GLY A 66 0.79 6.92 9.26
N LEU A 67 0.78 8.21 9.59
CA LEU A 67 1.95 8.92 10.12
C LEU A 67 2.37 8.37 11.49
N ASP A 68 1.42 8.08 12.36
CA ASP A 68 1.66 7.46 13.67
C ASP A 68 2.24 6.04 13.53
N LEU A 69 1.71 5.22 12.61
CA LEU A 69 2.25 3.90 12.32
C LEU A 69 3.69 3.98 11.77
N MET A 70 3.94 4.88 10.83
CA MET A 70 5.27 5.13 10.26
C MET A 70 6.29 5.44 11.38
N LYS A 71 5.94 6.35 12.29
CA LYS A 71 6.74 6.70 13.46
C LYS A 71 6.96 5.49 14.38
N CYS A 72 5.91 4.70 14.65
CA CYS A 72 6.00 3.49 15.47
C CYS A 72 6.92 2.43 14.86
N TRP A 73 6.94 2.30 13.54
CA TRP A 73 7.87 1.43 12.82
C TRP A 73 9.30 2.00 12.74
N GLY A 74 9.52 3.18 13.31
CA GLY A 74 10.83 3.82 13.44
C GLY A 74 11.21 4.72 12.27
N PHE A 75 10.31 4.98 11.33
CA PHE A 75 10.56 5.85 10.18
C PHE A 75 10.10 7.27 10.47
N GLU A 76 10.89 8.26 10.08
CA GLU A 76 10.51 9.66 10.14
C GLU A 76 9.87 10.06 8.80
N PHE A 77 8.65 10.63 8.84
CA PHE A 77 7.97 11.11 7.64
C PHE A 77 8.78 12.22 6.95
N LYS A 78 8.84 12.17 5.62
CA LYS A 78 9.55 13.17 4.80
C LYS A 78 8.64 13.86 3.80
N THR A 79 7.81 13.11 3.09
CA THR A 79 6.94 13.65 2.03
C THR A 79 5.92 12.61 1.59
N VAL A 80 4.92 13.02 0.81
CA VAL A 80 4.24 12.10 -0.10
C VAL A 80 5.18 11.73 -1.24
N ALA A 81 5.42 10.43 -1.45
CA ALA A 81 6.19 9.92 -2.59
C ALA A 81 5.35 9.90 -3.86
N PHE A 82 4.13 9.35 -3.78
CA PHE A 82 3.25 9.22 -4.94
C PHE A 82 1.81 9.60 -4.65
N TYR A 83 1.16 10.17 -5.66
CA TYR A 83 -0.28 10.32 -5.72
C TYR A 83 -0.78 9.47 -6.88
N TRP A 84 -1.70 8.55 -6.64
CA TRP A 84 -2.34 7.78 -7.69
C TRP A 84 -3.70 8.39 -8.03
N ALA A 85 -3.75 9.15 -9.13
CA ALA A 85 -4.99 9.62 -9.73
C ALA A 85 -5.60 8.49 -10.55
N LYS A 86 -6.72 7.95 -10.07
CA LYS A 86 -7.36 6.77 -10.66
C LYS A 86 -8.17 7.19 -11.88
N THR A 87 -7.94 6.53 -13.01
CA THR A 87 -8.79 6.73 -14.19
C THR A 87 -9.93 5.71 -14.25
N ASN A 88 -10.97 6.05 -15.01
CA ASN A 88 -12.03 5.11 -15.36
C ASN A 88 -11.46 3.96 -16.20
N THR A 89 -11.98 2.74 -16.05
CA THR A 89 -11.37 1.53 -16.64
C THR A 89 -11.35 1.54 -18.18
N LYS A 90 -12.32 2.24 -18.80
CA LYS A 90 -12.53 2.29 -20.26
C LYS A 90 -11.83 3.46 -20.97
N VAL A 91 -11.08 4.31 -20.27
CA VAL A 91 -10.40 5.46 -20.93
C VAL A 91 -9.12 5.04 -21.64
N ASP A 92 -8.71 5.84 -22.62
CA ASP A 92 -7.37 5.81 -23.19
C ASP A 92 -6.45 6.73 -22.38
N LEU A 93 -5.41 6.17 -21.75
CA LEU A 93 -4.48 6.92 -20.91
C LEU A 93 -3.68 7.98 -21.70
N ASN A 94 -3.59 7.85 -23.03
CA ASN A 94 -2.92 8.81 -23.91
C ASN A 94 -3.84 9.94 -24.38
N LYS A 95 -5.14 9.88 -24.05
CA LYS A 95 -6.16 10.85 -24.48
C LYS A 95 -6.98 11.41 -23.31
N LEU A 96 -6.38 11.45 -22.13
CA LEU A 96 -7.00 12.09 -20.96
C LEU A 96 -7.14 13.58 -21.24
N SER A 97 -8.35 14.10 -21.08
CA SER A 97 -8.70 15.45 -21.51
C SER A 97 -9.43 16.26 -20.44
N ALA A 98 -10.10 15.60 -19.50
CA ALA A 98 -10.88 16.26 -18.47
C ALA A 98 -11.05 15.40 -17.21
N GLU A 99 -11.55 16.01 -16.14
CA GLU A 99 -11.82 15.33 -14.86
C GLU A 99 -12.77 14.13 -14.99
N LYS A 100 -13.68 14.15 -15.97
CA LYS A 100 -14.60 13.03 -16.26
C LYS A 100 -13.90 11.71 -16.61
N ASP A 101 -12.64 11.78 -17.04
CA ASP A 101 -11.83 10.59 -17.36
C ASP A 101 -11.32 9.89 -16.08
N PHE A 102 -11.42 10.57 -14.93
CA PHE A 102 -11.01 10.07 -13.63
C PHE A 102 -12.16 9.40 -12.87
N PHE A 103 -11.81 8.38 -12.08
CA PHE A 103 -12.74 7.66 -11.25
C PHE A 103 -13.19 8.53 -10.07
N THR A 104 -14.50 8.59 -9.85
CA THR A 104 -15.10 9.29 -8.71
C THR A 104 -15.49 8.30 -7.62
N GLY A 105 -14.58 8.04 -6.70
CA GLY A 105 -14.81 7.20 -5.52
C GLY A 105 -15.67 7.88 -4.46
N LEU A 106 -16.05 7.11 -3.46
CA LEU A 106 -16.73 7.62 -2.27
C LEU A 106 -15.77 8.50 -1.47
N GLY A 107 -16.31 9.41 -0.68
CA GLY A 107 -15.54 10.15 0.32
C GLY A 107 -16.48 10.82 1.31
N TYR A 108 -15.93 11.29 2.43
CA TYR A 108 -16.72 11.82 3.54
C TYR A 108 -17.20 13.24 3.30
N TRP A 109 -16.27 14.10 2.88
CA TRP A 109 -16.51 15.53 2.67
C TRP A 109 -16.45 15.89 1.19
N THR A 110 -15.45 15.37 0.48
CA THR A 110 -15.30 15.46 -0.97
C THR A 110 -15.28 14.06 -1.58
N ARG A 111 -15.44 13.96 -2.91
CA ARG A 111 -15.34 12.68 -3.61
C ARG A 111 -13.88 12.28 -3.78
N ALA A 112 -13.51 11.08 -3.34
CA ALA A 112 -12.12 10.62 -3.43
C ALA A 112 -11.80 10.08 -4.83
N ASN A 113 -10.79 10.62 -5.48
CA ASN A 113 -10.30 10.20 -6.80
C ASN A 113 -8.79 9.87 -6.81
N VAL A 114 -8.07 10.27 -5.76
CA VAL A 114 -6.64 10.02 -5.57
C VAL A 114 -6.40 9.13 -4.34
N GLU A 115 -5.37 8.28 -4.40
CA GLU A 115 -4.76 7.68 -3.20
C GLU A 115 -3.33 8.19 -3.04
N GLN A 116 -2.84 8.25 -1.80
CA GLN A 116 -1.48 8.72 -1.50
C GLN A 116 -0.58 7.62 -0.94
N CYS A 117 0.67 7.63 -1.40
CA CYS A 117 1.76 6.83 -0.88
C CYS A 117 2.76 7.76 -0.17
N ILE A 118 2.75 7.72 1.16
CA ILE A 118 3.65 8.52 1.99
C ILE A 118 5.03 7.89 2.08
N MET A 119 6.06 8.71 2.26
CA MET A 119 7.45 8.30 2.36
C MET A 119 8.06 8.76 3.69
N GLY A 120 8.72 7.83 4.36
CA GLY A 120 9.54 8.10 5.53
C GLY A 120 10.90 7.42 5.43
N THR A 121 11.83 7.80 6.30
CA THR A 121 13.19 7.26 6.29
C THR A 121 13.69 6.89 7.67
N ILE A 122 14.57 5.90 7.72
CA ILE A 122 15.54 5.68 8.79
C ILE A 122 16.89 6.13 8.23
N GLY A 123 17.63 6.92 9.00
CA GLY A 123 18.92 7.46 8.56
C GLY A 123 18.77 8.33 7.32
N ASN A 124 19.74 8.22 6.41
CA ASN A 124 19.87 9.06 5.22
C ASN A 124 19.98 8.21 3.94
N PRO A 125 18.90 7.53 3.51
CA PRO A 125 18.93 6.74 2.29
C PRO A 125 19.26 7.61 1.07
N LYS A 126 20.18 7.12 0.25
CA LYS A 126 20.65 7.85 -0.94
C LYS A 126 19.56 7.86 -2.02
N ARG A 127 19.07 9.05 -2.38
CA ARG A 127 18.25 9.28 -3.57
C ARG A 127 19.10 9.13 -4.84
N VAL A 128 18.75 8.17 -5.69
CA VAL A 128 19.44 7.90 -6.97
C VAL A 128 18.71 8.59 -8.12
N GLY A 129 17.39 8.42 -8.22
CA GLY A 129 16.56 9.10 -9.22
C GLY A 129 16.17 10.50 -8.79
N LYS A 130 16.53 11.52 -9.58
CA LYS A 130 16.18 12.93 -9.31
C LYS A 130 14.93 13.41 -10.07
N ASP A 131 14.50 12.66 -11.07
CA ASP A 131 13.43 12.99 -12.02
C ASP A 131 12.18 12.10 -11.84
N VAL A 132 12.11 11.32 -10.76
CA VAL A 132 10.95 10.48 -10.46
C VAL A 132 9.76 11.37 -10.10
N LYS A 133 8.76 11.40 -10.98
CA LYS A 133 7.53 12.17 -10.79
C LYS A 133 6.66 11.54 -9.68
N ARG A 134 5.95 12.38 -8.91
CA ARG A 134 5.02 11.93 -7.86
C ARG A 134 3.68 11.45 -8.40
N LEU A 135 3.17 12.09 -9.46
CA LEU A 135 1.85 11.78 -10.02
C LEU A 135 1.87 10.48 -10.82
N ILE A 136 1.13 9.48 -10.35
CA ILE A 136 0.81 8.24 -11.06
C ILE A 136 -0.62 8.39 -11.60
N ILE A 137 -0.77 8.31 -12.92
CA ILE A 137 -2.08 8.24 -13.56
C ILE A 137 -2.22 6.83 -14.12
N ASP A 138 -3.13 6.05 -13.55
CA ASP A 138 -3.35 4.67 -13.98
C ASP A 138 -4.78 4.24 -13.66
N LYS A 139 -5.25 3.22 -14.38
CA LYS A 139 -6.59 2.67 -14.23
C LYS A 139 -6.75 1.99 -12.88
N ARG A 140 -7.91 2.18 -12.26
CA ARG A 140 -8.39 1.29 -11.18
C ARG A 140 -8.42 -0.16 -11.68
N ARG A 141 -7.98 -1.10 -10.84
CA ARG A 141 -8.02 -2.55 -11.09
C ARG A 141 -8.83 -3.26 -10.00
N GLU A 142 -8.53 -4.53 -9.71
CA GLU A 142 -9.15 -5.30 -8.63
C GLU A 142 -9.00 -4.56 -7.27
N HIS A 143 -9.87 -4.88 -6.31
CA HIS A 143 -9.97 -4.12 -5.06
C HIS A 143 -8.60 -3.99 -4.37
N SER A 144 -8.22 -2.74 -4.09
CA SER A 144 -6.96 -2.36 -3.43
C SER A 144 -5.68 -2.72 -4.21
N ARG A 145 -5.73 -3.20 -5.47
CA ARG A 145 -4.53 -3.46 -6.27
C ARG A 145 -3.88 -2.15 -6.75
N LYS A 146 -2.75 -1.80 -6.13
CA LYS A 146 -1.95 -0.59 -6.42
C LYS A 146 -1.29 -0.64 -7.81
N PRO A 147 -0.98 0.49 -8.46
CA PRO A 147 -0.44 0.52 -9.82
C PRO A 147 0.99 -0.04 -9.90
N GLU A 148 1.30 -0.80 -10.96
CA GLU A 148 2.63 -1.43 -11.12
C GLU A 148 3.75 -0.38 -11.24
N GLN A 149 3.44 0.80 -11.77
CA GLN A 149 4.35 1.94 -11.87
C GLN A 149 4.97 2.34 -10.52
N THR A 150 4.33 1.97 -9.40
CA THR A 150 4.86 2.23 -8.06
C THR A 150 6.22 1.54 -7.86
N TYR A 151 6.34 0.28 -8.26
CA TYR A 151 7.58 -0.47 -8.10
C TYR A 151 8.71 0.12 -8.95
N GLU A 152 8.42 0.39 -10.24
CA GLU A 152 9.39 0.97 -11.18
C GLU A 152 9.90 2.32 -10.69
N ARG A 153 9.02 3.14 -10.11
CA ARG A 153 9.39 4.44 -9.54
C ARG A 153 10.21 4.30 -8.27
N ILE A 154 9.91 3.33 -7.40
CA ILE A 154 10.73 3.05 -6.22
C ILE A 154 12.13 2.59 -6.64
N GLU A 155 12.22 1.62 -7.55
CA GLU A 155 13.48 1.09 -8.09
C GLU A 155 14.34 2.16 -8.76
N LYS A 156 13.70 3.13 -9.45
CA LYS A 156 14.39 4.29 -10.02
C LYS A 156 14.83 5.30 -8.94
N LEU A 157 14.06 5.46 -7.87
CA LEU A 157 14.29 6.48 -6.84
C LEU A 157 15.39 6.09 -5.86
N VAL A 158 15.42 4.84 -5.40
CA VAL A 158 16.36 4.32 -4.38
C VAL A 158 16.81 2.91 -4.74
N GLN A 159 18.01 2.52 -4.27
CA GLN A 159 18.50 1.15 -4.44
C GLN A 159 17.91 0.20 -3.40
N GLY A 160 17.72 -1.06 -3.80
CA GLY A 160 17.39 -2.18 -2.93
C GLY A 160 18.55 -2.62 -2.02
N PRO A 161 18.39 -3.72 -1.26
CA PRO A 161 17.35 -4.75 -1.40
C PRO A 161 15.94 -4.23 -1.07
N TYR A 162 14.93 -4.79 -1.74
CA TYR A 162 13.53 -4.37 -1.62
C TYR A 162 12.67 -5.41 -0.88
N LEU A 163 11.77 -4.93 -0.03
CA LEU A 163 10.76 -5.74 0.65
C LEU A 163 9.38 -5.13 0.44
N GLU A 164 8.40 -5.94 0.03
CA GLU A 164 6.99 -5.59 0.06
C GLU A 164 6.28 -6.23 1.27
N LEU A 165 5.64 -5.39 2.08
CA LEU A 165 4.79 -5.79 3.19
C LEU A 165 3.32 -5.78 2.76
N PHE A 166 2.58 -6.79 3.20
CA PHE A 166 1.19 -7.07 2.83
C PHE A 166 1.03 -7.32 1.31
N ALA A 167 2.06 -7.95 0.72
CA ALA A 167 2.11 -8.23 -0.70
C ALA A 167 0.98 -9.17 -1.12
N ARG A 168 0.31 -8.84 -2.22
CA ARG A 168 -0.70 -9.68 -2.89
C ARG A 168 -0.25 -10.23 -4.24
N LYS A 169 0.95 -9.85 -4.66
CA LYS A 169 1.58 -10.25 -5.92
C LYS A 169 3.06 -10.41 -5.66
N THR A 170 3.70 -11.36 -6.32
CA THR A 170 5.16 -11.43 -6.31
C THR A 170 5.75 -10.51 -7.38
N LYS A 171 6.98 -10.02 -7.14
CA LYS A 171 7.73 -9.26 -8.12
C LYS A 171 9.19 -9.70 -8.10
N LEU A 172 9.76 -9.92 -9.29
CA LEU A 172 11.17 -10.25 -9.42
C LEU A 172 12.04 -9.18 -8.74
N ASN A 173 13.06 -9.62 -7.99
CA ASN A 173 13.97 -8.80 -7.17
C ASN A 173 13.34 -8.14 -5.92
N TRP A 174 12.13 -8.54 -5.54
CA TRP A 174 11.46 -8.11 -4.31
C TRP A 174 11.13 -9.30 -3.44
N ASP A 175 11.55 -9.23 -2.17
CA ASP A 175 11.07 -10.18 -1.17
C ASP A 175 9.63 -9.76 -0.80
N SER A 176 8.74 -10.73 -0.65
CA SER A 176 7.31 -10.52 -0.40
C SER A 176 6.91 -11.06 0.97
N TRP A 177 6.13 -10.28 1.72
CA TRP A 177 5.62 -10.66 3.02
C TRP A 177 4.12 -10.36 3.09
N GLY A 178 3.31 -11.35 3.41
CA GLY A 178 1.85 -11.20 3.44
C GLY A 178 1.13 -12.54 3.61
N ASP A 179 -0.15 -12.49 3.94
CA ASP A 179 -1.05 -13.65 4.03
C ASP A 179 -1.61 -14.05 2.65
N GLN A 180 -1.52 -13.16 1.68
CA GLN A 180 -2.07 -13.32 0.33
C GLN A 180 -1.00 -13.21 -0.79
N VAL A 181 0.27 -13.52 -0.48
CA VAL A 181 1.36 -13.44 -1.47
C VAL A 181 1.03 -14.32 -2.69
N GLY A 182 1.19 -13.75 -3.88
CA GLY A 182 0.96 -14.43 -5.17
C GLY A 182 -0.51 -14.52 -5.62
N LEU A 183 -1.45 -13.92 -4.90
CA LEU A 183 -2.88 -13.90 -5.26
C LEU A 183 -3.13 -13.40 -6.70
N PHE A 184 -2.37 -12.40 -7.16
CA PHE A 184 -2.52 -11.82 -8.50
C PHE A 184 -1.60 -12.40 -9.58
N ASP A 185 -0.77 -13.41 -9.26
CA ASP A 185 0.24 -13.93 -10.20
C ASP A 185 -0.41 -14.73 -11.35
N ASN A 186 -1.52 -15.42 -11.07
CA ASN A 186 -2.12 -16.39 -11.98
C ASN A 186 -3.37 -15.90 -12.75
N LYS A 187 -3.67 -14.59 -12.75
CA LYS A 187 -4.84 -13.96 -13.42
C LYS A 187 -6.21 -14.62 -13.15
N LYS A 188 -6.33 -15.47 -12.12
CA LYS A 188 -7.60 -16.09 -11.72
C LYS A 188 -8.48 -15.07 -11.01
N GLU A 189 -9.79 -15.27 -11.10
CA GLU A 189 -10.78 -14.43 -10.43
C GLU A 189 -10.56 -14.48 -8.91
N VAL A 190 -10.39 -13.31 -8.28
CA VAL A 190 -10.19 -13.21 -6.82
C VAL A 190 -11.56 -13.24 -6.15
N LYS A 191 -11.84 -14.35 -5.44
CA LYS A 191 -13.10 -14.51 -4.69
C LYS A 191 -13.17 -13.50 -3.54
N THR A 192 -14.28 -12.77 -3.46
CA THR A 192 -14.59 -11.88 -2.33
C THR A 192 -15.29 -12.66 -1.21
N ARG A 193 -15.21 -12.20 0.04
CA ARG A 193 -15.80 -12.90 1.20
C ARG A 193 -16.65 -11.95 2.03
N LYS A 194 -17.87 -12.34 2.39
CA LYS A 194 -18.76 -11.47 3.17
C LYS A 194 -18.32 -11.24 4.63
N ARG A 195 -17.36 -12.01 5.14
CA ARG A 195 -16.88 -11.95 6.53
C ARG A 195 -15.35 -12.08 6.60
N PRO A 196 -14.68 -11.42 7.57
CA PRO A 196 -13.26 -11.63 7.85
C PRO A 196 -12.96 -13.09 8.19
N SER A 197 -11.73 -13.55 7.93
CA SER A 197 -11.29 -14.91 8.23
C SER A 197 -10.85 -15.05 9.70
N LYS A 198 -10.71 -16.30 10.16
CA LYS A 198 -10.21 -16.64 11.50
C LYS A 198 -8.73 -16.31 11.73
N TRP A 199 -8.05 -15.69 10.76
CA TRP A 199 -6.62 -15.39 10.79
C TRP A 199 -6.18 -14.45 11.93
N LEU A 200 -7.07 -13.59 12.43
CA LEU A 200 -6.81 -12.75 13.60
C LEU A 200 -6.59 -13.57 14.90
N GLU A 201 -7.04 -14.83 14.92
CA GLU A 201 -6.98 -15.70 16.11
C GLU A 201 -5.64 -16.45 16.23
N THR A 202 -4.91 -16.67 15.13
CA THR A 202 -3.74 -17.57 15.15
C THR A 202 -2.40 -16.88 15.41
N LYS A 203 -2.26 -15.55 15.29
CA LYS A 203 -1.04 -14.74 15.63
C LYS A 203 0.34 -15.30 15.21
N GLU A 204 0.40 -16.35 14.39
CA GLU A 204 1.62 -17.04 14.00
C GLU A 204 2.18 -16.42 12.72
N GLN A 205 3.32 -15.75 12.92
CA GLN A 205 4.41 -15.51 11.97
C GLN A 205 4.03 -15.50 10.47
N LEU A 206 3.71 -14.31 9.97
CA LEU A 206 3.69 -14.03 8.54
C LEU A 206 5.02 -14.45 7.90
N LYS A 207 4.93 -15.30 6.87
CA LYS A 207 6.09 -15.90 6.20
C LYS A 207 6.72 -14.89 5.23
N LEU A 208 8.03 -14.71 5.34
CA LEU A 208 8.83 -14.09 4.29
C LEU A 208 8.92 -15.09 3.14
N ILE A 209 8.53 -14.67 1.94
CA ILE A 209 8.70 -15.43 0.71
C ILE A 209 9.71 -14.65 -0.13
N SER A 210 10.88 -15.26 -0.36
CA SER A 210 11.97 -14.75 -1.19
C SER A 210 11.84 -15.23 -2.62
#